data_AF-A0A951M008-F1
#
_entry.id   AF-A0A951M008-F1
#
_cell.length_a   1.000
_cell.length_b   1.000
_cell.length_c   1.000
_cell.angle_alpha   90.00
_cell.angle_beta   90.00
_cell.angle_gamma   90.00
#
_symmetry.space_group_name_H-M   'P 1'
#
loop_
_entity.id
_entity.type
_entity.pdbx_description
1 polymer ?
#
loop_
_entity_poly.entity_id
_entity_poly.type
_entity_poly.pdbx_seq_one_letter_code
_entity_poly.pdbx_strand_id
1 'polypeptide(L)'
;MSDAPFSVYFALDGPHLDGLIGSAGILRFDWPERKFYIQHFYGISAAHNPSLAPNGKLVLLGNFSQTIFLVDITDANNMREYARQSTMYVEASPYRLRANTHHLWYPDSERFIGAIGDHLYRFHIDDLKNPENLGPHYLENAHELRWDPTHRYILMGDLGPERKDVRQVGVFDLEEPDPRKRCRIIKVQNNVWHCRVHPQKPVGYALTYSLITDHEDWVNWSPGFIREYIYEIDLPTAKITRTWSSAAEFPGHLNSDI
;
A
#
# COMPACT_ATOMS: atom_id res chain seq x y z
N MET A 1 -9.30 12.19 -24.04
CA MET A 1 -9.70 12.12 -22.63
C MET A 1 -11.11 12.68 -22.56
N SER A 2 -12.07 11.99 -21.92
CA SER A 2 -13.44 12.47 -21.81
C SER A 2 -13.52 13.69 -20.87
N ASP A 3 -14.41 14.65 -21.16
CA ASP A 3 -14.76 15.77 -20.25
C ASP A 3 -15.60 15.32 -19.04
N ALA A 4 -15.57 14.04 -18.70
CA ALA A 4 -16.30 13.50 -17.56
C ALA A 4 -15.70 14.09 -16.27
N PRO A 5 -16.52 14.60 -15.33
CA PRO A 5 -16.00 15.08 -14.06
C PRO A 5 -15.32 13.97 -13.27
N PHE A 6 -14.16 14.26 -12.68
CA PHE A 6 -13.45 13.34 -11.80
C PHE A 6 -12.62 14.11 -10.77
N SER A 7 -12.31 13.42 -9.66
CA SER A 7 -11.37 13.90 -8.66
C SER A 7 -10.17 12.97 -8.59
N VAL A 8 -8.97 13.53 -8.45
CA VAL A 8 -7.74 12.79 -8.17
C VAL A 8 -7.23 13.21 -6.80
N TYR A 9 -6.73 12.24 -6.05
CA TYR A 9 -6.21 12.44 -4.70
C TYR A 9 -4.75 12.01 -4.66
N PHE A 10 -3.91 12.84 -4.06
CA PHE A 10 -2.49 12.60 -3.89
C PHE A 10 -2.15 12.71 -2.40
N ALA A 11 -1.37 11.77 -1.89
CA ALA A 11 -0.73 11.93 -0.59
C ALA A 11 0.28 13.08 -0.66
N LEU A 12 0.35 13.87 0.41
CA LEU A 12 1.38 14.88 0.59
C LEU A 12 2.29 14.39 1.71
N ASP A 13 3.50 14.07 1.33
CA ASP A 13 4.47 13.33 2.12
C ASP A 13 5.73 14.18 2.37
N GLY A 14 5.88 15.28 1.64
CA GLY A 14 6.92 16.28 1.81
C GLY A 14 8.13 16.03 0.90
N PRO A 15 9.20 16.83 1.04
CA PRO A 15 10.34 16.70 0.17
C PRO A 15 11.16 15.49 0.65
N HIS A 16 11.01 14.30 0.06
CA HIS A 16 11.94 13.14 0.00
C HIS A 16 11.23 11.90 -0.58
N LEU A 17 11.96 10.84 -0.94
CA LEU A 17 11.38 9.55 -1.33
C LEU A 17 10.51 9.01 -0.19
N ASP A 18 9.26 8.62 -0.51
CA ASP A 18 8.24 8.16 0.42
C ASP A 18 7.93 9.16 1.57
N GLY A 19 8.37 10.42 1.41
CA GLY A 19 8.12 11.56 2.29
C GLY A 19 8.34 11.32 3.78
N LEU A 20 9.32 10.50 4.16
CA LEU A 20 9.53 10.02 5.54
C LEU A 20 9.71 11.14 6.60
N ILE A 21 9.88 12.39 6.18
CA ILE A 21 10.15 13.53 7.05
C ILE A 21 9.10 14.65 6.97
N GLY A 22 8.19 14.63 6.00
CA GLY A 22 7.26 15.74 5.78
C GLY A 22 5.97 15.62 6.57
N SER A 23 5.26 16.73 6.72
CA SER A 23 3.90 16.73 7.27
C SER A 23 2.97 15.93 6.37
N ALA A 24 2.18 15.02 6.93
CA ALA A 24 1.21 14.26 6.17
C ALA A 24 0.04 15.15 5.75
N GLY A 25 -0.37 15.04 4.49
CA GLY A 25 -1.52 15.73 3.96
C GLY A 25 -2.14 15.03 2.76
N ILE A 26 -3.18 15.66 2.21
CA ILE A 26 -3.86 15.23 1.00
C ILE A 26 -4.06 16.41 0.06
N LEU A 27 -3.76 16.21 -1.21
CA LEU A 27 -4.15 17.11 -2.30
C LEU A 27 -5.28 16.46 -3.08
N ARG A 28 -6.35 17.21 -3.29
CA ARG A 28 -7.45 16.86 -4.20
C ARG A 28 -7.43 17.78 -5.41
N PHE A 29 -7.55 17.21 -6.60
CA PHE A 29 -7.72 17.93 -7.85
C PHE A 29 -9.06 17.56 -8.49
N ASP A 30 -9.89 18.55 -8.79
CA ASP A 30 -11.19 18.36 -9.44
C ASP A 30 -11.16 18.81 -10.90
N TRP A 31 -11.60 17.92 -11.80
CA TRP A 31 -11.87 18.20 -13.22
C TRP A 31 -13.39 18.21 -13.46
N PRO A 32 -13.92 19.10 -14.32
CA PRO A 32 -13.23 20.08 -15.18
C PRO A 32 -12.95 21.44 -14.53
N GLU A 33 -13.32 21.66 -13.27
CA GLU A 33 -13.18 22.95 -12.58
C GLU A 33 -11.71 23.37 -12.38
N ARG A 34 -10.78 22.42 -12.50
CA ARG A 34 -9.33 22.59 -12.31
C ARG A 34 -9.00 23.20 -10.95
N LYS A 35 -9.76 22.81 -9.92
CA LYS A 35 -9.58 23.28 -8.54
C LYS A 35 -8.66 22.36 -7.77
N PHE A 36 -7.78 22.96 -6.98
CA PHE A 36 -6.89 22.27 -6.06
C PHE A 36 -7.34 22.55 -4.63
N TYR A 37 -7.38 21.49 -3.82
CA TYR A 37 -7.62 21.57 -2.38
C TYR A 37 -6.48 20.86 -1.68
N ILE A 38 -5.91 21.50 -0.66
CA ILE A 38 -4.71 21.02 0.03
C ILE A 38 -5.00 21.09 1.53
N GLN A 39 -4.83 19.97 2.22
CA GLN A 39 -4.96 19.89 3.67
C GLN A 39 -3.81 19.09 4.26
N HIS A 40 -3.17 19.62 5.29
CA HIS A 40 -2.21 18.90 6.14
C HIS A 40 -2.84 18.59 7.50
N PHE A 41 -2.36 17.53 8.14
CA PHE A 41 -2.90 17.07 9.42
C PHE A 41 -1.81 17.08 10.50
N TYR A 42 -2.17 17.56 11.69
CA TYR A 42 -1.22 17.68 12.80
C TYR A 42 -0.88 16.32 13.42
N GLY A 43 0.39 16.16 13.78
CA GLY A 43 0.90 14.99 14.50
C GLY A 43 0.97 13.71 13.65
N ILE A 44 0.94 13.84 12.33
CA ILE A 44 1.18 12.75 11.37
C ILE A 44 2.15 13.27 10.32
N SER A 45 3.15 12.45 10.02
CA SER A 45 4.15 12.66 8.97
C SER A 45 4.09 11.57 7.91
N ALA A 46 4.71 11.83 6.77
CA ALA A 46 4.97 10.84 5.73
C ALA A 46 3.70 10.13 5.27
N ALA A 47 2.74 10.90 4.73
CA ALA A 47 1.66 10.28 3.98
C ALA A 47 2.25 9.45 2.83
N HIS A 48 1.54 8.45 2.33
CA HIS A 48 2.08 7.56 1.30
C HIS A 48 1.04 7.28 0.23
N ASN A 49 -0.11 6.77 0.65
CA ASN A 49 -1.16 6.36 -0.27
C ASN A 49 -2.55 6.83 0.21
N PRO A 50 -3.28 7.63 -0.59
CA PRO A 50 -4.68 7.93 -0.31
C PRO A 50 -5.56 6.79 -0.85
N SER A 51 -6.13 5.98 0.05
CA SER A 51 -7.07 4.91 -0.31
C SER A 51 -8.51 5.39 -0.11
N LEU A 52 -9.21 5.67 -1.21
CA LEU A 52 -10.59 6.16 -1.22
C LEU A 52 -11.59 5.06 -0.89
N ALA A 53 -12.50 5.35 0.03
CA ALA A 53 -13.65 4.49 0.28
C ALA A 53 -14.58 4.48 -0.95
N PRO A 54 -15.24 3.35 -1.27
CA PRO A 54 -16.14 3.22 -2.42
C PRO A 54 -17.27 4.26 -2.47
N ASN A 55 -17.72 4.75 -1.32
CA ASN A 55 -18.74 5.80 -1.22
C ASN A 55 -18.22 7.22 -1.56
N GLY A 56 -16.91 7.41 -1.77
CA GLY A 56 -16.29 8.69 -2.07
C GLY A 56 -16.29 9.72 -0.94
N LYS A 57 -16.61 9.31 0.30
CA LYS A 57 -16.73 10.22 1.46
C LYS A 57 -15.54 10.17 2.41
N LEU A 58 -14.83 9.04 2.45
CA LEU A 58 -13.71 8.81 3.34
C LEU A 58 -12.46 8.46 2.56
N VAL A 59 -11.31 8.83 3.12
CA VAL A 59 -9.99 8.39 2.66
C VAL A 59 -9.21 7.83 3.84
N LEU A 60 -8.61 6.66 3.66
CA LEU A 60 -7.52 6.19 4.49
C LEU A 60 -6.23 6.81 3.97
N LEU A 61 -5.58 7.61 4.81
CA LEU A 61 -4.29 8.20 4.49
C LEU A 61 -3.19 7.27 5.02
N GLY A 62 -2.73 6.37 4.16
CA GLY A 62 -1.53 5.57 4.40
C GLY A 62 -0.37 6.44 4.81
N ASN A 63 0.37 6.02 5.83
CA ASN A 63 1.47 6.82 6.37
C ASN A 63 2.53 5.97 7.08
N PHE A 64 3.73 6.53 7.22
CA PHE A 64 4.82 5.93 8.00
C PHE A 64 4.84 6.32 9.48
N SER A 65 3.78 6.98 9.98
CA SER A 65 3.69 7.47 11.37
C SER A 65 3.17 6.46 12.38
N GLN A 66 3.01 5.19 11.99
CA GLN A 66 2.45 4.13 12.86
C GLN A 66 1.05 4.49 13.38
N THR A 67 0.23 5.04 12.47
CA THR A 67 -1.16 5.41 12.74
C THR A 67 -2.07 4.99 11.60
N ILE A 68 -3.24 4.46 11.95
CA ILE A 68 -4.40 4.45 11.07
C ILE A 68 -4.97 5.86 11.10
N PHE A 69 -5.19 6.46 9.92
CA PHE A 69 -5.72 7.80 9.80
C PHE A 69 -6.82 7.88 8.74
N LEU A 70 -8.05 8.17 9.19
CA LEU A 70 -9.21 8.35 8.33
C LEU A 70 -9.52 9.84 8.20
N VAL A 71 -9.79 10.26 6.98
CA VAL A 71 -10.13 11.63 6.61
C VAL A 71 -11.54 11.64 6.03
N ASP A 72 -12.38 12.53 6.55
CA ASP A 72 -13.66 12.92 5.94
C ASP A 72 -13.38 13.96 4.84
N ILE A 73 -13.73 13.61 3.61
CA ILE A 73 -13.49 14.40 2.40
C ILE A 73 -14.78 14.92 1.76
N THR A 74 -15.89 14.88 2.51
CA THR A 74 -17.21 15.33 2.01
C THR A 74 -17.23 16.83 1.66
N ASP A 75 -16.47 17.64 2.41
CA ASP A 75 -16.20 19.05 2.09
C ASP A 75 -14.75 19.21 1.64
N ALA A 76 -14.55 19.49 0.34
CA ALA A 76 -13.22 19.68 -0.24
C ALA A 76 -12.47 20.88 0.37
N ASN A 77 -13.17 21.90 0.88
CA ASN A 77 -12.55 23.06 1.50
C ASN A 77 -12.21 22.84 2.98
N ASN A 78 -12.68 21.74 3.56
CA ASN A 78 -12.53 21.44 4.98
C ASN A 78 -12.42 19.93 5.20
N MET A 79 -11.43 19.31 4.54
CA MET A 79 -11.10 17.91 4.79
C MET A 79 -10.59 17.79 6.22
N ARG A 80 -11.15 16.85 6.99
CA ARG A 80 -10.91 16.76 8.43
C ARG A 80 -10.62 15.35 8.87
N GLU A 81 -9.88 15.23 9.96
CA GLU A 81 -9.74 13.95 10.66
C GLU A 81 -11.11 13.42 11.07
N TYR A 82 -11.41 12.21 10.61
CA TYR A 82 -12.59 11.46 11.00
C TYR A 82 -12.27 10.54 12.19
N ALA A 83 -11.17 9.79 12.09
CA ALA A 83 -10.71 8.90 13.14
C ALA A 83 -9.19 8.68 13.04
N ARG A 84 -8.56 8.40 14.19
CA ARG A 84 -7.13 8.10 14.30
C ARG A 84 -6.90 7.04 15.37
N GLN A 85 -6.00 6.09 15.09
CA GLN A 85 -5.57 5.09 16.06
C GLN A 85 -4.11 4.72 15.83
N SER A 86 -3.32 4.64 16.91
CA SER A 86 -1.93 4.14 16.79
C SER A 86 -1.97 2.64 16.44
N THR A 87 -1.19 2.25 15.44
CA THR A 87 -1.01 0.84 15.05
C THR A 87 -0.30 0.04 16.14
N MET A 88 0.60 0.70 16.89
CA MET A 88 1.33 0.12 18.03
C MET A 88 0.43 -0.32 19.19
N TYR A 89 -0.81 0.16 19.24
CA TYR A 89 -1.83 -0.34 20.19
C TYR A 89 -2.31 -1.75 19.82
N VAL A 90 -2.38 -2.05 18.53
CA VAL A 90 -2.83 -3.36 18.02
C VAL A 90 -1.68 -4.35 18.07
N GLU A 91 -0.52 -3.96 17.54
CA GLU A 91 0.67 -4.80 17.52
C GLU A 91 1.94 -3.95 17.47
N ALA A 92 2.96 -4.35 18.23
CA ALA A 92 4.22 -3.63 18.27
C ALA A 92 5.00 -3.80 16.96
N SER A 93 5.50 -2.70 16.42
CA SER A 93 6.34 -2.68 15.22
C SER A 93 7.79 -2.31 15.57
N PRO A 94 8.80 -3.11 15.15
CA PRO A 94 10.19 -2.89 15.55
C PRO A 94 10.93 -1.81 14.75
N TYR A 95 10.41 -1.34 13.61
CA TYR A 95 11.07 -0.33 12.77
C TYR A 95 10.06 0.54 12.00
N ARG A 96 10.51 1.73 11.57
CA ARG A 96 9.62 2.81 11.09
C ARG A 96 8.92 2.46 9.78
N LEU A 97 9.63 1.86 8.82
CA LEU A 97 9.06 1.49 7.52
C LEU A 97 8.00 0.40 7.59
N ARG A 98 7.93 -0.38 8.68
CA ARG A 98 6.87 -1.38 8.91
C ARG A 98 5.60 -0.70 9.38
N ALA A 99 5.06 0.14 8.52
CA ALA A 99 3.92 0.99 8.75
C ALA A 99 2.75 0.59 7.85
N ASN A 100 1.56 1.00 8.26
CA ASN A 100 0.33 0.72 7.56
C ASN A 100 0.12 1.76 6.45
N THR A 101 0.64 1.49 5.25
CA THR A 101 0.62 2.44 4.13
C THR A 101 -0.45 2.11 3.08
N HIS A 102 -0.81 0.85 2.86
CA HIS A 102 -1.84 0.47 1.91
C HIS A 102 -3.01 -0.26 2.57
N HIS A 103 -4.21 -0.03 2.03
CA HIS A 103 -5.46 -0.49 2.62
C HIS A 103 -6.41 -1.02 1.54
N LEU A 104 -7.22 -2.00 1.91
CA LEU A 104 -8.28 -2.55 1.07
C LEU A 104 -9.65 -2.23 1.67
N TRP A 105 -10.42 -1.37 1.02
CA TRP A 105 -11.78 -1.04 1.45
C TRP A 105 -12.78 -2.12 1.07
N TYR A 106 -13.62 -2.52 2.02
CA TYR A 106 -14.82 -3.29 1.71
C TYR A 106 -15.82 -2.45 0.89
N PRO A 107 -16.64 -3.09 0.02
CA PRO A 107 -17.63 -2.37 -0.80
C PRO A 107 -18.64 -1.55 0.01
N ASP A 108 -18.87 -1.93 1.27
CA ASP A 108 -19.74 -1.22 2.21
C ASP A 108 -19.20 0.15 2.65
N SER A 109 -17.91 0.42 2.45
CA SER A 109 -17.22 1.61 2.95
C SER A 109 -17.21 1.78 4.48
N GLU A 110 -17.53 0.71 5.23
CA GLU A 110 -17.53 0.67 6.70
C GLU A 110 -16.35 -0.12 7.25
N ARG A 111 -15.76 -0.98 6.41
CA ARG A 111 -14.66 -1.85 6.80
C ARG A 111 -13.48 -1.73 5.86
N PHE A 112 -12.29 -2.02 6.36
CA PHE A 112 -11.10 -2.14 5.55
C PHE A 112 -10.11 -3.17 6.12
N ILE A 113 -9.18 -3.64 5.28
CA ILE A 113 -8.05 -4.48 5.68
C ILE A 113 -6.77 -3.65 5.64
N GLY A 114 -5.93 -3.81 6.66
CA GLY A 114 -4.58 -3.26 6.71
C GLY A 114 -3.59 -4.24 7.34
N ALA A 115 -2.32 -4.12 6.99
CA ALA A 115 -1.23 -4.85 7.65
C ALA A 115 -0.70 -4.06 8.86
N ILE A 116 -0.56 -4.73 10.00
CA ILE A 116 0.10 -4.19 11.20
C ILE A 116 0.97 -5.30 11.79
N GLY A 117 2.24 -5.01 12.05
CA GLY A 117 3.16 -6.01 12.59
C GLY A 117 3.27 -7.20 11.66
N ASP A 118 3.08 -8.41 12.17
CA ASP A 118 3.15 -9.71 11.48
C ASP A 118 1.79 -10.15 10.88
N HIS A 119 0.71 -9.38 11.05
CA HIS A 119 -0.65 -9.82 10.75
C HIS A 119 -1.42 -8.87 9.84
N LEU A 120 -2.43 -9.42 9.16
CA LEU A 120 -3.50 -8.64 8.55
C LEU A 120 -4.66 -8.50 9.52
N TYR A 121 -5.27 -7.31 9.53
CA TYR A 121 -6.38 -6.97 10.41
C TYR A 121 -7.53 -6.39 9.60
N ARG A 122 -8.76 -6.75 9.98
CA ARG A 122 -10.00 -6.12 9.51
C ARG A 122 -10.47 -5.10 10.52
N PHE A 123 -10.62 -3.86 10.10
CA PHE A 123 -11.09 -2.74 10.90
C PHE A 123 -12.51 -2.35 10.53
N HIS A 124 -13.24 -1.82 11.50
CA HIS A 124 -14.47 -1.07 11.29
C HIS A 124 -14.18 0.42 11.52
N ILE A 125 -14.70 1.32 10.68
CA ILE A 125 -14.37 2.76 10.76
C ILE A 125 -14.74 3.41 12.11
N ASP A 126 -15.82 2.93 12.74
CA ASP A 126 -16.27 3.40 14.06
C ASP A 126 -15.59 2.69 15.24
N ASP A 127 -14.79 1.65 15.01
CA ASP A 127 -14.05 0.93 16.07
C ASP A 127 -12.67 0.46 15.59
N LEU A 128 -11.74 1.41 15.52
CA LEU A 128 -10.35 1.14 15.14
C LEU A 128 -9.56 0.38 16.23
N LYS A 129 -10.08 0.30 17.46
CA LYS A 129 -9.35 -0.26 18.61
C LYS A 129 -9.52 -1.77 18.74
N ASN A 130 -10.61 -2.31 18.23
CA ASN A 130 -10.91 -3.75 18.30
C ASN A 130 -10.97 -4.38 16.90
N PRO A 131 -9.86 -4.35 16.13
CA PRO A 131 -9.85 -5.03 14.85
C PRO A 131 -9.90 -6.54 15.00
N GLU A 132 -10.40 -7.20 13.98
CA GLU A 132 -10.32 -8.65 13.85
C GLU A 132 -8.99 -9.05 13.20
N ASN A 133 -8.23 -9.90 13.89
CA ASN A 133 -7.01 -10.48 13.33
C ASN A 133 -7.38 -11.55 12.28
N LEU A 134 -6.98 -11.32 11.03
CA LEU A 134 -7.23 -12.22 9.93
C LEU A 134 -6.17 -13.33 9.81
N GLY A 135 -5.02 -13.19 10.46
CA GLY A 135 -3.94 -14.17 10.47
C GLY A 135 -2.59 -13.57 10.03
N PRO A 136 -1.51 -14.33 10.25
CA PRO A 136 -0.15 -13.88 9.94
C PRO A 136 0.10 -13.81 8.43
N HIS A 137 0.78 -12.76 7.98
CA HIS A 137 1.17 -12.58 6.57
C HIS A 137 2.58 -13.11 6.25
N TYR A 138 3.41 -13.43 7.26
CA TYR A 138 4.78 -13.97 7.12
C TYR A 138 5.78 -13.15 6.28
N LEU A 139 5.36 -12.03 5.69
CA LEU A 139 6.23 -11.00 5.14
C LEU A 139 6.96 -10.24 6.25
N GLU A 140 8.11 -9.66 5.92
CA GLU A 140 8.84 -8.79 6.85
C GLU A 140 8.10 -7.46 6.99
N ASN A 141 7.60 -6.93 5.87
CA ASN A 141 6.74 -5.76 5.81
C ASN A 141 5.74 -5.85 4.66
N ALA A 142 4.50 -6.30 4.94
CA ALA A 142 3.42 -6.34 3.96
C ALA A 142 3.00 -4.91 3.56
N HIS A 143 3.62 -4.40 2.50
CA HIS A 143 3.58 -2.98 2.15
C HIS A 143 2.43 -2.65 1.23
N GLU A 144 2.43 -3.17 0.00
CA GLU A 144 1.34 -3.03 -0.96
C GLU A 144 0.36 -4.18 -0.78
N LEU A 145 -0.94 -3.86 -0.73
CA LEU A 145 -2.02 -4.84 -0.62
C LEU A 145 -2.97 -4.69 -1.79
N ARG A 146 -3.21 -5.77 -2.54
CA ARG A 146 -4.20 -5.81 -3.63
C ARG A 146 -5.01 -7.09 -3.58
N TRP A 147 -6.32 -6.97 -3.40
CA TRP A 147 -7.20 -8.12 -3.52
C TRP A 147 -7.60 -8.43 -4.95
N ASP A 148 -7.92 -9.68 -5.24
CA ASP A 148 -8.43 -10.09 -6.53
C ASP A 148 -9.90 -9.63 -6.73
N PRO A 149 -10.46 -9.75 -7.94
CA PRO A 149 -11.84 -9.31 -8.22
C PRO A 149 -12.93 -10.04 -7.42
N THR A 150 -12.63 -11.22 -6.86
CA THR A 150 -13.54 -11.96 -5.97
C THR A 150 -13.42 -11.56 -4.51
N HIS A 151 -12.46 -10.70 -4.17
CA HIS A 151 -12.11 -10.28 -2.80
C HIS A 151 -11.77 -11.47 -1.88
N ARG A 152 -11.23 -12.55 -2.43
CA ARG A 152 -10.79 -13.73 -1.68
C ARG A 152 -9.28 -13.70 -1.44
N TYR A 153 -8.51 -13.44 -2.49
CA TYR A 153 -7.06 -13.49 -2.44
C TYR A 153 -6.49 -12.09 -2.34
N ILE A 154 -5.50 -11.89 -1.47
CA ILE A 154 -4.71 -10.65 -1.40
C ILE A 154 -3.29 -10.96 -1.85
N LEU A 155 -2.84 -10.31 -2.93
CA LEU A 155 -1.43 -10.23 -3.27
C LEU A 155 -0.78 -9.12 -2.45
N MET A 156 0.39 -9.43 -1.90
CA MET A 156 1.12 -8.55 -1.00
C MET A 156 2.57 -8.40 -1.47
N GLY A 157 3.01 -7.15 -1.63
CA GLY A 157 4.42 -6.81 -1.80
C GLY A 157 5.13 -6.75 -0.45
N ASP A 158 6.42 -7.08 -0.43
CA ASP A 158 7.27 -6.97 0.74
C ASP A 158 8.33 -5.89 0.55
N LEU A 159 8.16 -4.78 1.27
CA LEU A 159 9.13 -3.70 1.34
C LEU A 159 10.43 -4.18 2.00
N GLY A 160 10.31 -5.11 2.95
CA GLY A 160 11.39 -5.52 3.83
C GLY A 160 11.81 -4.42 4.82
N PRO A 161 12.83 -4.69 5.64
CA PRO A 161 13.49 -3.67 6.43
C PRO A 161 14.48 -2.87 5.58
N GLU A 162 14.82 -1.66 6.01
CA GLU A 162 15.66 -0.66 5.31
C GLU A 162 16.99 -1.20 4.74
N ARG A 163 17.53 -2.29 5.31
CA ARG A 163 18.89 -2.79 5.05
C ARG A 163 18.97 -4.12 4.30
N LYS A 164 17.85 -4.67 3.84
CA LYS A 164 17.82 -6.04 3.30
C LYS A 164 16.80 -6.19 2.19
N ASP A 165 17.27 -6.70 1.04
CA ASP A 165 16.37 -7.26 0.04
C ASP A 165 15.73 -8.54 0.57
N VAL A 166 14.42 -8.54 0.75
CA VAL A 166 13.69 -9.72 1.26
C VAL A 166 13.28 -10.67 0.13
N ARG A 167 13.13 -10.14 -1.09
CA ARG A 167 12.98 -10.91 -2.34
C ARG A 167 11.84 -11.91 -2.30
N GLN A 168 10.69 -11.43 -1.87
CA GLN A 168 9.51 -12.24 -1.70
C GLN A 168 8.22 -11.45 -1.95
N VAL A 169 7.15 -12.19 -2.21
CA VAL A 169 5.77 -11.70 -2.22
C VAL A 169 4.88 -12.70 -1.48
N GLY A 170 3.76 -12.23 -0.96
CA GLY A 170 2.79 -13.06 -0.25
C GLY A 170 1.47 -13.15 -0.99
N VAL A 171 0.85 -14.33 -1.00
CA VAL A 171 -0.55 -14.50 -1.38
C VAL A 171 -1.33 -14.95 -0.15
N PHE A 172 -2.32 -14.14 0.27
CA PHE A 172 -3.19 -14.40 1.41
C PHE A 172 -4.57 -14.87 0.92
N ASP A 173 -5.05 -16.02 1.38
CA ASP A 173 -6.41 -16.53 1.10
C ASP A 173 -7.32 -16.24 2.31
N LEU A 174 -8.29 -15.34 2.14
CA LEU A 174 -9.24 -14.98 3.20
C LEU A 174 -10.21 -16.11 3.57
N GLU A 175 -10.40 -17.09 2.67
CA GLU A 175 -11.32 -18.21 2.88
C GLU A 175 -10.63 -19.47 3.41
N GLU A 176 -9.29 -19.50 3.48
CA GLU A 176 -8.60 -20.63 4.11
C GLU A 176 -8.96 -20.69 5.61
N PRO A 177 -9.55 -21.81 6.08
CA PRO A 177 -10.11 -21.90 7.42
C PRO A 177 -9.06 -21.86 8.53
N ASP A 178 -7.82 -22.30 8.27
CA ASP A 178 -6.72 -22.20 9.23
C ASP A 178 -5.97 -20.88 9.03
N PRO A 179 -6.05 -19.90 9.95
CA PRO A 179 -5.38 -18.60 9.80
C PRO A 179 -3.89 -18.71 9.52
N ARG A 180 -3.23 -19.76 10.01
CA ARG A 180 -1.79 -19.97 9.82
C ARG A 180 -1.42 -20.44 8.41
N LYS A 181 -2.39 -20.92 7.64
CA LYS A 181 -2.21 -21.40 6.25
C LYS A 181 -2.70 -20.40 5.21
N ARG A 182 -3.37 -19.32 5.63
CA ARG A 182 -3.90 -18.29 4.74
C ARG A 182 -2.81 -17.68 3.87
N CYS A 183 -1.62 -17.44 4.42
CA CYS A 183 -0.53 -16.84 3.66
C CYS A 183 0.45 -17.87 3.10
N ARG A 184 0.80 -17.70 1.82
CA ARG A 184 1.84 -18.44 1.12
C ARG A 184 2.88 -17.47 0.56
N ILE A 185 4.14 -17.71 0.89
CA ILE A 185 5.27 -16.90 0.44
C ILE A 185 5.83 -17.45 -0.87
N ILE A 186 6.05 -16.56 -1.84
CA ILE A 186 6.71 -16.85 -3.11
C ILE A 186 8.06 -16.13 -3.11
N LYS A 187 9.15 -16.88 -3.29
CA LYS A 187 10.50 -16.31 -3.43
C LYS A 187 10.77 -15.88 -4.86
N VAL A 188 11.39 -14.71 -5.01
CA VAL A 188 11.73 -14.10 -6.30
C VAL A 188 13.19 -13.65 -6.29
N GLN A 189 13.69 -13.15 -7.42
CA GLN A 189 15.11 -12.80 -7.59
C GLN A 189 15.47 -11.43 -7.01
N ASN A 190 14.50 -10.52 -6.91
CA ASN A 190 14.69 -9.12 -6.48
C ASN A 190 13.58 -8.69 -5.53
N ASN A 191 13.75 -7.54 -4.85
CA ASN A 191 12.74 -7.03 -3.93
C ASN A 191 11.46 -6.65 -4.68
N VAL A 192 10.29 -6.83 -4.07
CA VAL A 192 9.00 -6.50 -4.69
C VAL A 192 8.18 -5.71 -3.70
N TRP A 193 8.11 -4.40 -3.90
CA TRP A 193 7.33 -3.51 -3.03
C TRP A 193 5.89 -3.43 -3.50
N HIS A 194 5.70 -3.36 -4.82
CA HIS A 194 4.40 -3.09 -5.44
C HIS A 194 3.90 -4.29 -6.24
N CYS A 195 2.58 -4.37 -6.28
CA CYS A 195 1.88 -5.40 -7.00
C CYS A 195 0.53 -4.87 -7.50
N ARG A 196 -0.02 -5.56 -8.49
CA ARG A 196 -1.37 -5.33 -9.03
C ARG A 196 -2.08 -6.64 -9.23
N VAL A 197 -3.40 -6.60 -9.32
CA VAL A 197 -4.23 -7.76 -9.65
C VAL A 197 -4.91 -7.58 -10.99
N HIS A 198 -5.16 -8.68 -11.68
CA HIS A 198 -5.92 -8.69 -12.91
C HIS A 198 -7.39 -8.33 -12.60
N PRO A 199 -8.02 -7.40 -13.34
CA PRO A 199 -9.33 -6.86 -12.96
C PRO A 199 -10.51 -7.84 -13.10
N GLN A 200 -10.33 -8.97 -13.78
CA GLN A 200 -11.38 -10.01 -13.93
C GLN A 200 -10.95 -11.43 -13.58
N LYS A 201 -9.71 -11.66 -13.12
CA LYS A 201 -9.18 -13.01 -12.90
C LYS A 201 -8.42 -13.06 -11.58
N PRO A 202 -8.34 -14.21 -10.90
CA PRO A 202 -7.56 -14.36 -9.68
C PRO A 202 -6.06 -14.51 -10.00
N VAL A 203 -5.52 -13.52 -10.71
CA VAL A 203 -4.14 -13.43 -11.17
C VAL A 203 -3.56 -12.13 -10.65
N GLY A 204 -2.32 -12.18 -10.19
CA GLY A 204 -1.58 -11.00 -9.74
C GLY A 204 -0.31 -10.76 -10.55
N TYR A 205 0.21 -9.55 -10.44
CA TYR A 205 1.42 -9.09 -11.07
C TYR A 205 2.32 -8.48 -10.00
N ALA A 206 3.48 -9.08 -9.79
CA ALA A 206 4.51 -8.63 -8.86
C ALA A 206 5.64 -7.97 -9.65
N LEU A 207 5.99 -6.73 -9.29
CA LEU A 207 6.96 -5.92 -10.04
C LEU A 207 8.19 -5.72 -9.17
N THR A 208 9.35 -6.14 -9.68
CA THR A 208 10.58 -5.98 -8.91
C THR A 208 10.97 -4.52 -8.84
N TYR A 209 11.49 -4.15 -7.69
CA TYR A 209 12.00 -2.84 -7.41
C TYR A 209 13.53 -2.87 -7.35
N SER A 210 14.13 -1.97 -8.11
CA SER A 210 15.58 -1.86 -8.26
C SER A 210 16.14 -0.68 -7.48
N LEU A 211 16.77 -0.98 -6.34
CA LEU A 211 17.45 0.00 -5.50
C LEU A 211 18.89 0.23 -6.00
N ILE A 212 19.25 1.50 -6.23
CA ILE A 212 20.62 1.98 -5.99
C ILE A 212 20.50 3.09 -4.95
N THR A 213 20.76 2.75 -3.68
CA THR A 213 21.11 3.73 -2.67
C THR A 213 22.49 3.35 -2.15
N ASP A 214 23.49 4.19 -2.41
CA ASP A 214 24.71 4.12 -1.63
C ASP A 214 24.36 4.58 -0.21
N HIS A 215 24.62 3.74 0.78
CA HIS A 215 24.59 4.10 2.20
C HIS A 215 23.32 4.80 2.73
N GLU A 216 22.12 4.33 2.34
CA GLU A 216 20.85 4.85 2.89
C GLU A 216 20.57 6.33 2.50
N ASP A 217 21.17 6.84 1.43
CA ASP A 217 20.86 8.19 0.94
C ASP A 217 19.53 8.22 0.15
N TRP A 218 18.43 8.30 0.89
CA TRP A 218 17.07 8.51 0.34
C TRP A 218 16.85 9.95 -0.17
N VAL A 219 17.84 10.83 -0.02
CA VAL A 219 17.82 12.23 -0.47
C VAL A 219 18.45 12.36 -1.86
N ASN A 220 19.57 11.68 -2.12
CA ASN A 220 20.29 11.65 -3.40
C ASN A 220 20.26 10.26 -4.06
N TRP A 221 19.05 9.71 -4.26
CA TRP A 221 18.85 8.43 -4.92
C TRP A 221 18.75 8.56 -6.45
N SER A 222 18.97 7.47 -7.18
CA SER A 222 18.74 7.41 -8.63
C SER A 222 18.20 6.04 -9.07
N PRO A 223 17.40 5.97 -10.17
CA PRO A 223 17.02 4.71 -10.78
C PRO A 223 18.22 3.80 -11.02
N GLY A 224 18.12 2.54 -10.59
CA GLY A 224 19.15 1.56 -10.86
C GLY A 224 19.16 1.14 -12.33
N PHE A 225 20.33 1.11 -12.96
CA PHE A 225 20.53 0.44 -14.26
C PHE A 225 20.68 -1.06 -14.05
N ILE A 226 19.64 -1.71 -13.54
CA ILE A 226 19.59 -3.16 -13.33
C ILE A 226 18.38 -3.77 -14.01
N ARG A 227 18.43 -5.09 -14.22
CA ARG A 227 17.34 -5.84 -14.82
C ARG A 227 16.16 -5.91 -13.86
N GLU A 228 14.99 -5.48 -14.31
CA GLU A 228 13.72 -5.65 -13.59
C GLU A 228 12.91 -6.81 -14.17
N TYR A 229 12.03 -7.36 -13.34
CA TYR A 229 11.13 -8.44 -13.65
C TYR A 229 9.69 -8.07 -13.30
N ILE A 230 8.77 -8.60 -14.10
CA ILE A 230 7.34 -8.69 -13.76
C ILE A 230 7.00 -10.17 -13.70
N TYR A 231 6.44 -10.62 -12.59
CA TYR A 231 5.96 -11.99 -12.42
C TYR A 231 4.43 -12.01 -12.45
N GLU A 232 3.86 -12.79 -13.37
CA GLU A 232 2.45 -13.17 -13.31
C GLU A 232 2.30 -14.31 -12.31
N ILE A 233 1.38 -14.17 -11.36
CA ILE A 233 1.15 -15.13 -10.28
C ILE A 233 -0.30 -15.59 -10.33
N ASP A 234 -0.52 -16.89 -10.43
CA ASP A 234 -1.81 -17.50 -10.15
C ASP A 234 -2.05 -17.47 -8.63
N LEU A 235 -3.03 -16.67 -8.18
CA LEU A 235 -3.29 -16.46 -6.75
C LEU A 235 -3.82 -17.74 -6.06
N PRO A 236 -4.73 -18.54 -6.66
CA PRO A 236 -5.20 -19.77 -6.04
C PRO A 236 -4.11 -20.78 -5.74
N THR A 237 -3.10 -20.93 -6.59
CA THR A 237 -1.99 -21.88 -6.38
C THR A 237 -0.73 -21.24 -5.81
N ALA A 238 -0.65 -19.90 -5.77
CA ALA A 238 0.55 -19.13 -5.43
C ALA A 238 1.77 -19.55 -6.27
N LYS A 239 1.58 -19.69 -7.59
CA LYS A 239 2.63 -20.08 -8.54
C LYS A 239 2.84 -19.01 -9.59
N ILE A 240 4.11 -18.77 -9.92
CA ILE A 240 4.49 -17.90 -11.04
C ILE A 240 4.14 -18.63 -12.35
N THR A 241 3.30 -18.03 -13.19
CA THR A 241 2.86 -18.58 -14.48
C THR A 241 3.64 -17.99 -15.65
N ARG A 242 4.08 -16.73 -15.53
CA ARG A 242 4.86 -16.02 -16.56
C ARG A 242 5.86 -15.07 -15.92
N THR A 243 6.91 -14.75 -16.68
CA THR A 243 7.92 -13.77 -16.28
C THR A 243 8.29 -12.92 -17.48
N TRP A 244 8.25 -11.61 -17.29
CA TRP A 244 8.82 -10.62 -18.20
C TRP A 244 10.02 -9.98 -17.55
N SER A 245 10.94 -9.45 -18.36
CA SER A 245 12.08 -8.69 -17.86
C SER A 245 12.42 -7.53 -18.79
N SER A 246 12.85 -6.41 -18.22
CA SER A 246 13.44 -5.29 -18.96
C SER A 246 14.97 -5.42 -19.02
N ALA A 247 15.57 -4.96 -20.12
CA ALA A 247 17.02 -4.78 -20.17
C ALA A 247 17.42 -3.57 -19.32
N ALA A 248 18.60 -3.63 -18.71
CA ALA A 248 19.15 -2.57 -17.86
C ALA A 248 19.46 -1.25 -18.59
N GLU A 249 19.37 -1.24 -19.92
CA GLU A 249 19.61 -0.07 -20.79
C GLU A 249 18.47 0.94 -20.78
N PHE A 250 17.29 0.54 -20.28
CA PHE A 250 16.18 1.46 -20.04
C PHE A 250 16.14 1.79 -18.55
N PRO A 251 16.25 3.07 -18.15
CA PRO A 251 15.94 3.50 -16.78
C PRO A 251 14.42 3.41 -16.58
N GLY A 252 13.89 2.19 -16.57
CA GLY A 252 12.55 1.90 -16.13
C GLY A 252 12.57 1.92 -14.62
N HIS A 253 12.06 2.98 -14.04
CA HIS A 253 11.82 3.05 -12.61
C HIS A 253 10.31 3.06 -12.41
N LEU A 254 9.76 1.93 -11.98
CA LEU A 254 8.41 1.89 -11.47
C LEU A 254 8.47 2.33 -10.00
N ASN A 255 8.52 3.66 -9.77
CA ASN A 255 8.43 4.22 -8.41
C ASN A 255 7.06 3.96 -7.78
N SER A 256 7.05 4.12 -6.46
CA SER A 256 5.94 4.16 -5.50
C SER A 256 4.57 4.35 -6.16
N ASP A 257 3.71 3.33 -5.99
CA ASP A 257 2.31 3.24 -6.40
C ASP A 257 2.03 3.01 -7.92
N ILE A 258 2.20 1.75 -8.36
CA ILE A 258 1.87 1.24 -9.73
C ILE A 258 0.49 0.64 -9.73
#